data_AF-U1LRA1-F1
#
_entry.id   AF-U1LRA1-F1
#
_cell.length_a   1.000
_cell.length_b   1.000
_cell.length_c   1.000
_cell.angle_alpha   90.00
_cell.angle_beta   90.00
_cell.angle_gamma   90.00
#
_symmetry.space_group_name_H-M   'P 1'
#
loop_
_entity.id
_entity.type
_entity.pdbx_description
1 polymer ?
#
loop_
_entity_poly.entity_id
_entity_poly.type
_entity_poly.pdbx_seq_one_letter_code
_entity_poly.pdbx_strand_id
1 'polypeptide(L)'
;MAARRGGARVSARQPHEERPGDAWIVALLFALAFGYDTVEAVTNLQQLPLLYASAGIEASTPWWLLIASVALPAVLFALSLWIGRRMRLVGKAGVMLVALAVSAQASLLAEQLARQIAVAALGG
;
A
#
# COMPACT_ATOMS: atom_id res chain seq x y z
N MET A 1 -44.32 24.31 -44.76
CA MET A 1 -44.37 24.27 -43.27
C MET A 1 -43.45 23.14 -42.82
N ALA A 2 -42.21 23.50 -42.45
CA ALA A 2 -41.11 22.55 -42.24
C ALA A 2 -40.95 22.27 -40.74
N ALA A 3 -41.15 21.01 -40.32
CA ALA A 3 -40.88 20.57 -38.95
C ALA A 3 -39.51 19.89 -38.90
N ARG A 4 -38.50 20.66 -38.49
CA ARG A 4 -37.12 20.23 -38.31
C ARG A 4 -37.02 19.44 -36.98
N ARG A 5 -37.09 18.10 -37.05
CA ARG A 5 -36.79 17.24 -35.89
C ARG A 5 -35.29 17.29 -35.61
N GLY A 6 -34.91 18.11 -34.62
CA GLY A 6 -33.59 18.07 -34.02
C GLY A 6 -33.40 16.76 -33.26
N GLY A 7 -32.85 15.76 -33.94
CA GLY A 7 -32.36 14.55 -33.29
C GLY A 7 -31.17 14.91 -32.41
N ALA A 8 -31.41 15.00 -31.11
CA ALA A 8 -30.36 14.99 -30.10
C ALA A 8 -29.54 13.72 -30.31
N ARG A 9 -28.33 13.86 -30.86
CA ARG A 9 -27.37 12.75 -30.87
C ARG A 9 -27.04 12.50 -29.41
N VAL A 10 -27.67 11.48 -28.83
CA VAL A 10 -27.20 10.88 -27.57
C VAL A 10 -25.77 10.47 -27.88
N SER A 11 -24.82 11.28 -27.42
CA SER A 11 -23.40 10.96 -27.51
C SER A 11 -23.22 9.74 -26.63
N ALA A 12 -23.36 8.56 -27.23
CA ALA A 12 -23.06 7.30 -26.59
C ALA A 12 -21.68 7.46 -25.97
N ARG A 13 -21.58 7.41 -24.63
CA ARG A 13 -20.28 7.34 -23.96
C ARG A 13 -19.58 6.16 -24.61
N GLN A 14 -18.55 6.46 -25.40
CA GLN A 14 -17.68 5.46 -25.99
C GLN A 14 -17.27 4.53 -24.85
N PRO A 15 -17.54 3.22 -24.91
CA PRO A 15 -17.01 2.30 -23.94
C PRO A 15 -15.50 2.44 -24.05
N HIS A 16 -14.86 2.98 -23.01
CA HIS A 16 -13.41 3.07 -22.98
C HIS A 16 -12.90 1.62 -23.03
N GLU A 17 -12.41 1.18 -24.18
CA GLU A 17 -11.76 -0.11 -24.33
C GLU A 17 -10.54 -0.06 -23.41
N GLU A 18 -10.66 -0.68 -22.24
CA GLU A 18 -9.58 -0.80 -21.26
C GLU A 18 -8.40 -1.46 -21.96
N ARG A 19 -7.41 -0.66 -22.38
CA ARG A 19 -6.26 -1.18 -23.09
C ARG A 19 -5.46 -2.01 -22.09
N PRO A 20 -5.03 -3.23 -22.44
CA PRO A 20 -4.27 -4.07 -21.53
C PRO A 20 -2.98 -3.41 -21.00
N GLY A 21 -2.46 -2.38 -21.70
CA GLY A 21 -1.36 -1.54 -21.22
C GLY A 21 -1.68 -0.69 -19.99
N ASP A 22 -2.92 -0.20 -19.84
CA ASP A 22 -3.31 0.65 -18.70
C ASP A 22 -3.29 -0.15 -17.39
N ALA A 23 -3.64 -1.43 -17.44
CA ALA A 23 -3.58 -2.34 -16.30
C ALA A 23 -2.16 -2.60 -15.80
N TRP A 24 -1.17 -2.56 -16.69
CA TRP A 24 0.23 -2.69 -16.34
C TRP A 24 0.80 -1.42 -15.73
N ILE A 25 0.42 -0.25 -16.26
CA ILE A 25 0.82 1.05 -15.70
C ILE A 25 0.30 1.17 -14.27
N VAL A 26 -0.99 0.89 -14.03
CA VAL A 26 -1.57 0.92 -12.68
C VAL A 26 -0.85 -0.06 -11.75
N ALA A 27 -0.59 -1.29 -12.20
CA ALA A 27 0.11 -2.27 -11.39
C ALA A 27 1.54 -1.82 -11.04
N LEU A 28 2.24 -1.19 -11.99
CA LEU A 28 3.58 -0.64 -11.77
C LEU A 28 3.56 0.51 -10.76
N LEU A 29 2.60 1.43 -10.86
CA LEU A 29 2.48 2.53 -9.90
C LEU A 29 2.25 2.02 -8.48
N PHE A 30 1.37 1.03 -8.30
CA PHE A 30 1.18 0.40 -7.01
C PHE A 30 2.42 -0.38 -6.57
N ALA A 31 3.12 -1.08 -7.47
CA ALA A 31 4.36 -1.77 -7.14
C ALA A 31 5.41 -0.80 -6.59
N LEU A 32 5.52 0.39 -7.17
CA LEU A 32 6.40 1.45 -6.67
C LEU A 32 5.96 1.96 -5.29
N ALA A 33 4.66 2.14 -5.07
CA ALA A 33 4.13 2.57 -3.77
C ALA A 33 4.40 1.54 -2.66
N PHE A 34 4.10 0.26 -2.90
CA PHE A 34 4.44 -0.81 -1.95
C PHE A 34 5.96 -1.01 -1.80
N GLY A 35 6.72 -0.75 -2.87
CA GLY A 35 8.18 -0.76 -2.84
C GLY A 35 8.73 0.34 -1.92
N TYR A 36 8.13 1.53 -1.95
CA TYR A 36 8.46 2.61 -1.02
C TYR A 36 8.22 2.19 0.44
N ASP A 37 7.04 1.67 0.76
CA ASP A 37 6.74 1.14 2.11
C ASP A 37 7.77 0.10 2.57
N THR A 38 8.20 -0.77 1.65
CA THR A 38 9.19 -1.81 1.94
C THR A 38 10.57 -1.22 2.25
N VAL A 39 11.02 -0.22 1.48
CA VAL A 39 12.30 0.47 1.72
C VAL A 39 12.29 1.19 3.06
N GLU A 40 11.18 1.85 3.40
CA GLU A 40 11.01 2.49 4.69
C GLU A 40 11.06 1.46 5.83
N ALA A 41 10.35 0.34 5.70
CA ALA A 41 10.38 -0.75 6.68
C ALA A 41 11.78 -1.36 6.86
N VAL A 42 12.54 -1.54 5.76
CA VAL A 42 13.93 -2.02 5.81
C VAL A 42 14.83 -1.01 6.54
N THR A 43 14.66 0.27 6.23
CA THR A 43 15.41 1.34 6.90
C THR A 43 15.11 1.32 8.40
N ASN A 44 13.85 1.20 8.79
CA ASN A 44 13.43 1.08 10.18
C ASN A 44 14.01 -0.18 10.86
N LEU A 45 14.03 -1.32 10.17
CA LEU A 45 14.65 -2.55 10.66
C LEU A 45 16.13 -2.38 10.98
N GLN A 46 16.84 -1.55 10.23
CA GLN A 46 18.27 -1.29 10.45
C GLN A 46 18.51 -0.22 11.52
N GLN A 47 17.72 0.86 11.51
CA GLN A 47 17.95 2.04 12.36
C GLN A 47 17.43 1.86 13.79
N LEU A 48 16.27 1.22 13.99
CA LEU A 48 15.67 1.06 15.32
C LEU A 48 16.51 0.23 16.29
N PRO A 49 17.09 -0.93 15.89
CA PRO A 49 17.96 -1.70 16.78
C PRO A 49 19.21 -0.91 17.21
N LEU A 50 19.81 -0.14 16.29
CA LEU A 50 20.96 0.71 16.59
C LEU A 50 20.59 1.81 17.59
N LEU A 51 19.41 2.42 17.42
CA LEU A 51 18.86 3.39 18.37
C LEU A 51 18.67 2.78 19.76
N TYR A 52 18.06 1.58 19.84
CA TYR A 52 17.78 0.92 21.11
C TYR A 52 19.07 0.49 21.83
N ALA A 53 20.06 0.01 21.08
CA ALA A 53 21.38 -0.29 21.60
C ALA A 53 22.07 0.96 22.18
N SER A 54 22.00 2.09 21.47
CA SER A 54 22.56 3.36 21.97
C SER A 54 21.88 3.87 23.25
N ALA A 55 20.63 3.49 23.47
CA ALA A 55 19.84 3.82 24.65
C ALA A 55 19.95 2.76 25.77
N GLY A 56 20.74 1.69 25.59
CA GLY A 56 20.90 0.63 26.59
C GLY A 56 19.71 -0.31 26.75
N ILE A 57 18.76 -0.28 25.81
CA ILE A 57 17.51 -1.08 25.84
C ILE A 57 17.43 -2.07 24.66
N GLU A 58 18.58 -2.56 24.19
CA GLU A 58 18.66 -3.48 23.04
C GLU A 58 17.80 -4.75 23.21
N ALA A 59 17.66 -5.25 24.44
CA ALA A 59 16.86 -6.42 24.77
C ALA A 59 15.36 -6.23 24.49
N SER A 60 14.90 -4.97 24.43
CA SER A 60 13.51 -4.61 24.12
C SER A 60 13.26 -4.39 22.63
N THR A 61 14.24 -4.67 21.75
CA THR A 61 14.08 -4.49 20.31
C THR A 61 12.98 -5.42 19.75
N PRO A 62 11.93 -4.87 19.11
CA PRO A 62 10.79 -5.66 18.65
C PRO A 62 11.07 -6.32 17.29
N TRP A 63 11.96 -7.31 17.25
CA TRP A 63 12.37 -8.00 16.01
C TRP A 63 11.21 -8.56 15.19
N TRP A 64 10.23 -9.16 15.88
CA TRP A 64 9.03 -9.70 15.23
C TRP A 64 8.24 -8.62 14.48
N LEU A 65 8.16 -7.42 15.05
CA LEU A 65 7.45 -6.29 14.45
C LEU A 65 8.21 -5.76 13.24
N LEU A 66 9.53 -5.61 13.35
CA LEU A 66 10.40 -5.16 12.26
C LEU A 66 10.32 -6.12 11.06
N ILE A 67 10.43 -7.42 11.30
CA ILE A 67 10.33 -8.44 10.24
C ILE A 67 8.93 -8.43 9.61
N ALA A 68 7.88 -8.34 10.43
CA ALA A 68 6.50 -8.27 9.94
C ALA A 68 6.28 -7.02 9.08
N SER A 69 6.76 -5.85 9.52
CA SER A 69 6.65 -4.59 8.77
C SER A 69 7.34 -4.65 7.41
N VAL A 70 8.45 -5.39 7.27
CA VAL A 70 9.14 -5.57 5.98
C VAL A 70 8.38 -6.53 5.06
N ALA A 71 7.81 -7.60 5.60
CA ALA A 71 7.10 -8.60 4.81
C ALA A 71 5.70 -8.13 4.36
N LEU A 72 5.04 -7.31 5.17
CA LEU A 72 3.64 -6.94 4.99
C LEU A 72 3.33 -6.27 3.63
N PRO A 73 4.08 -5.26 3.16
CA PRO A 73 3.78 -4.59 1.90
C PRO A 73 3.85 -5.55 0.72
N ALA A 74 4.88 -6.41 0.67
CA ALA A 74 5.05 -7.41 -0.39
C ALA A 74 3.91 -8.44 -0.40
N VAL A 75 3.50 -8.92 0.78
CA VAL A 75 2.39 -9.87 0.92
C VAL A 75 1.07 -9.22 0.48
N LEU A 76 0.78 -8.01 0.94
CA LEU A 76 -0.44 -7.27 0.57
C LEU A 76 -0.49 -6.98 -0.93
N PHE A 77 0.63 -6.60 -1.54
CA PHE A 77 0.73 -6.40 -2.98
C PHE A 77 0.45 -7.69 -3.74
N ALA A 78 1.09 -8.81 -3.38
CA ALA A 78 0.88 -10.11 -4.02
C ALA A 78 -0.58 -10.59 -3.89
N LEU A 79 -1.18 -10.44 -2.70
CA LEU A 79 -2.59 -10.75 -2.46
C LEU A 79 -3.51 -9.87 -3.31
N SER A 80 -3.22 -8.57 -3.40
CA SER A 80 -4.01 -7.63 -4.20
C SER A 80 -4.00 -8.00 -5.70
N LEU A 81 -2.84 -8.41 -6.23
CA LEU A 81 -2.72 -8.90 -7.60
C LEU A 81 -3.51 -10.20 -7.80
N TRP A 82 -3.41 -11.12 -6.84
CA TRP A 82 -4.10 -12.40 -6.92
C TRP A 82 -5.62 -12.26 -6.87
N ILE A 83 -6.14 -11.37 -6.02
CA ILE A 83 -7.57 -11.04 -5.91
C ILE A 83 -8.05 -10.29 -7.16
N GLY A 84 -7.28 -9.30 -7.62
CA GLY A 84 -7.63 -8.44 -8.75
C GLY A 84 -7.55 -9.12 -10.13
N ARG A 85 -7.04 -10.35 -10.23
CA ARG A 85 -6.76 -11.02 -11.52
C ARG A 85 -7.97 -11.20 -12.45
N ARG A 86 -9.19 -11.23 -11.89
CA ARG A 86 -10.45 -11.39 -12.65
C ARG A 86 -11.30 -10.11 -12.69
N MET A 87 -10.78 -8.99 -12.17
CA MET A 87 -11.50 -7.74 -12.08
C MET A 87 -11.20 -6.82 -13.26
N ARG A 88 -12.16 -5.93 -13.57
CA ARG A 88 -11.94 -4.78 -14.48
C ARG A 88 -10.91 -3.82 -13.89
N LEU A 89 -10.31 -2.96 -14.71
CA LEU A 89 -9.21 -2.07 -14.33
C LEU A 89 -9.51 -1.27 -13.05
N VAL A 90 -10.69 -0.63 -12.98
CA VAL A 90 -11.11 0.17 -11.83
C VAL A 90 -11.26 -0.67 -10.56
N GLY A 91 -11.83 -1.88 -10.69
CA GLY A 91 -11.97 -2.81 -9.55
C GLY A 91 -10.60 -3.28 -9.04
N LYS A 92 -9.69 -3.63 -9.94
CA LYS A 92 -8.32 -4.01 -9.60
C LYS A 92 -7.58 -2.86 -8.91
N ALA A 93 -7.65 -1.64 -9.45
CA ALA A 93 -7.04 -0.46 -8.85
C ALA A 93 -7.60 -0.18 -7.44
N GLY A 94 -8.91 -0.34 -7.26
CA GLY A 94 -9.55 -0.20 -5.94
C GLY A 94 -9.02 -1.21 -4.91
N VAL A 95 -8.86 -2.48 -5.29
CA VAL A 95 -8.28 -3.51 -4.40
C VAL A 95 -6.82 -3.18 -4.05
N MET A 96 -6.02 -2.76 -5.02
CA MET A 96 -4.63 -2.36 -4.77
C MET A 96 -4.54 -1.12 -3.87
N LEU A 97 -5.45 -0.15 -4.05
CA LEU A 97 -5.53 1.05 -3.22
C LEU A 97 -5.93 0.72 -1.78
N VAL A 98 -6.90 -0.16 -1.58
CA VAL A 98 -7.28 -0.62 -0.23
C VAL A 98 -6.12 -1.35 0.43
N ALA A 99 -5.45 -2.25 -0.30
CA ALA A 99 -4.28 -2.96 0.22
C ALA A 99 -3.14 -1.98 0.60
N LEU A 100 -2.92 -0.93 -0.20
CA LEU A 100 -1.93 0.11 0.10
C LEU A 100 -2.31 0.91 1.35
N ALA A 101 -3.59 1.28 1.49
CA ALA A 101 -4.08 1.98 2.68
C ALA A 101 -3.90 1.13 3.95
N VAL A 102 -4.14 -0.19 3.86
CA VAL A 102 -3.89 -1.14 4.95
C VAL A 102 -2.40 -1.22 5.29
N SER A 103 -1.53 -1.25 4.27
CA SER A 103 -0.06 -1.24 4.44
C SER A 103 0.42 0.01 5.17
N ALA A 104 -0.04 1.19 4.74
CA ALA A 104 0.30 2.47 5.35
C ALA A 104 -0.18 2.54 6.81
N GLN A 105 -1.41 2.12 7.08
CA GLN A 105 -1.96 2.13 8.43
C GLN A 105 -1.20 1.16 9.35
N ALA A 106 -0.86 -0.03 8.87
CA ALA A 106 -0.08 -1.01 9.62
C ALA A 106 1.33 -0.51 9.93
N SER A 107 1.96 0.22 9.00
CA SER A 107 3.27 0.85 9.23
C SER A 107 3.20 1.88 10.36
N LEU A 108 2.17 2.75 10.34
CA LEU A 108 1.96 3.73 11.41
C LEU A 108 1.72 3.06 12.78
N LEU A 109 0.91 2.00 12.82
CA LEU A 109 0.66 1.21 14.02
C LEU A 109 1.95 0.56 14.55
N ALA A 110 2.78 0.03 13.66
CA ALA A 110 4.06 -0.59 14.04
C ALA A 110 4.99 0.44 14.69
N GLU A 111 5.11 1.64 14.14
CA GLU A 111 5.91 2.70 14.78
C GLU A 111 5.35 3.13 16.14
N GLN A 112 4.03 3.25 16.26
CA GLN A 112 3.38 3.60 17.53
C GLN A 112 3.68 2.55 18.60
N LEU A 113 3.60 1.27 18.23
CA LEU A 113 3.91 0.16 19.14
C LEU A 113 5.39 0.14 19.51
N ALA A 114 6.31 0.36 18.55
CA ALA A 114 7.73 0.48 18.83
C ALA A 114 8.01 1.61 19.84
N ARG A 115 7.43 2.80 19.63
CA ARG A 115 7.53 3.93 20.56
C ARG A 115 7.03 3.58 21.97
N GLN A 116 5.90 2.88 22.08
CA GLN A 116 5.37 2.44 23.38
C GLN A 116 6.32 1.47 24.09
N ILE A 117 6.92 0.52 23.37
CA ILE A 117 7.91 -0.41 23.92
C ILE A 117 9.14 0.35 24.44
N ALA A 118 9.64 1.34 23.69
CA ALA A 118 10.76 2.16 24.12
C ALA A 118 10.45 2.94 25.42
N VAL A 119 9.29 3.58 25.50
CA VAL A 119 8.87 4.32 26.71
C VAL A 119 8.75 3.38 27.91
N ALA A 120 8.17 2.19 27.73
CA ALA A 120 8.05 1.20 28.79
C ALA A 120 9.43 0.70 29.28
N ALA A 121 10.39 0.52 28.36
CA ALA A 121 11.74 0.06 28.69
C ALA A 121 12.59 1.14 29.39
N LEU A 122 12.36 2.42 29.10
CA LEU A 122 13.07 3.53 29.74
C LEU A 122 12.50 3.92 31.11
N GLY A 123 11.23 3.61 31.35
CA GLY A 123 10.53 3.94 32.60
C GLY A 123 10.53 2.82 33.65
N GLY A 124 10.96 1.60 33.29
CA GLY A 124 11.11 0.45 34.19
C GLY A 124 12.53 0.32 34.68
#